data_AF-A0A1B6I8P3-F1
#
_entry.id   AF-A0A1B6I8P3-F1
#
_cell.length_a   1.000
_cell.length_b   1.000
_cell.length_c   1.000
_cell.angle_alpha   90.00
_cell.angle_beta   90.00
_cell.angle_gamma   90.00
#
_symmetry.space_group_name_H-M   'P 1'
#
loop_
_entity.id
_entity.type
_entity.pdbx_description
1 polymer ?
#
loop_
_entity_poly.entity_id
_entity_poly.type
_entity_poly.pdbx_seq_one_letter_code
_entity_poly.pdbx_strand_id
1 'polypeptide(L)'
;QFGPIEGVIFKSEEVIVVDEIPRLDLTIETETGEMRILDVSNEHMSNWMRFVRMASPGKPPNLLLSQLGASLFFTTTQAIQPRQELLVWYSPAYAIRRNLPAGYDEWH
;
A
#
# COMPACT_ATOMS: atom_id res chain seq x y z
N GLN A 1 -6.40 -7.89 10.59
CA GLN A 1 -6.47 -7.38 9.20
C GLN A 1 -7.24 -6.06 9.24
N PHE A 2 -6.83 -5.09 8.44
CA PHE A 2 -7.46 -3.78 8.31
C PHE A 2 -7.83 -3.55 6.83
N GLY A 3 -9.01 -2.99 6.57
CA GLY A 3 -9.42 -2.58 5.24
C GLY A 3 -10.91 -2.80 4.95
N PRO A 4 -11.31 -2.56 3.68
CA PRO A 4 -10.45 -2.18 2.56
C PRO A 4 -9.87 -0.76 2.68
N ILE A 5 -8.78 -0.45 1.97
CA ILE A 5 -8.36 0.94 1.75
C ILE A 5 -9.43 1.61 0.90
N GLU A 6 -9.91 2.77 1.35
CA GLU A 6 -10.93 3.56 0.65
C GLU A 6 -10.27 4.75 -0.08
N GLY A 7 -10.79 5.05 -1.26
CA GLY A 7 -10.26 6.07 -2.17
C GLY A 7 -11.06 6.09 -3.48
N VAL A 8 -10.63 6.92 -4.41
CA VAL A 8 -11.21 7.02 -5.76
C VAL A 8 -10.39 6.17 -6.73
N ILE A 9 -11.06 5.35 -7.55
CA ILE A 9 -10.38 4.49 -8.53
C ILE A 9 -10.44 5.14 -9.91
N PHE A 10 -9.30 5.32 -10.55
CA PHE A 10 -9.20 5.78 -11.95
C PHE A 10 -8.11 5.02 -12.71
N LYS A 11 -8.03 5.25 -14.03
CA LYS A 11 -7.05 4.57 -14.90
C LYS A 11 -5.65 5.14 -14.71
N SER A 12 -4.65 4.26 -14.79
CA SER A 12 -3.23 4.63 -14.59
C SER A 12 -2.71 5.74 -15.52
N GLU A 13 -3.36 5.96 -16.67
CA GLU A 13 -2.96 6.91 -17.70
C GLU A 13 -3.22 8.37 -17.30
N GLU A 14 -3.92 8.62 -16.19
CA GLU A 14 -4.38 9.95 -15.77
C GLU A 14 -3.50 10.60 -14.68
N VAL A 15 -2.40 9.97 -14.23
CA VAL A 15 -1.61 10.48 -13.08
C VAL A 15 -0.20 10.90 -13.45
N ILE A 16 0.10 12.17 -13.19
CA ILE A 16 1.45 12.71 -13.10
C ILE A 16 1.82 12.74 -11.61
N VAL A 17 2.68 11.82 -11.15
CA VAL A 17 3.14 11.83 -9.77
C VAL A 17 4.24 12.89 -9.64
N VAL A 18 3.91 14.03 -9.06
CA VAL A 18 4.87 15.10 -8.71
C VAL A 18 5.05 15.07 -7.20
N ASP A 19 5.85 14.15 -6.68
CA ASP A 19 6.21 14.21 -5.26
C ASP A 19 7.52 13.48 -4.95
N GLU A 20 8.36 14.10 -4.10
CA GLU A 20 9.67 13.57 -3.68
C GLU A 20 9.57 12.56 -2.51
N ILE A 21 8.37 12.39 -1.95
CA ILE A 21 8.12 11.51 -0.80
C ILE A 21 7.73 10.11 -1.30
N PRO A 22 8.39 9.03 -0.83
CA PRO A 22 7.99 7.67 -1.17
C PRO A 22 6.56 7.39 -0.67
N ARG A 23 5.64 7.19 -1.61
CA ARG A 23 4.25 6.80 -1.34
C ARG A 23 4.07 5.33 -1.72
N LEU A 24 3.09 4.70 -1.09
CA LEU A 24 2.68 3.34 -1.46
C LEU A 24 2.14 3.34 -2.89
N ASP A 25 2.56 2.38 -3.69
CA ASP A 25 1.88 2.03 -4.93
C ASP A 25 0.56 1.34 -4.57
N LEU A 26 -0.53 2.09 -4.68
CA LEU A 26 -1.90 1.63 -4.42
C LEU A 26 -2.61 1.26 -5.73
N THR A 27 -1.98 0.44 -6.57
CA THR A 27 -2.63 -0.09 -7.77
C THR A 27 -3.49 -1.32 -7.47
N ILE A 28 -4.63 -1.44 -8.14
CA ILE A 28 -5.54 -2.59 -8.09
C ILE A 28 -5.53 -3.23 -9.47
N GLU A 29 -5.25 -4.53 -9.53
CA GLU A 29 -5.43 -5.33 -10.73
C GLU A 29 -6.88 -5.78 -10.81
N THR A 30 -7.56 -5.42 -11.90
CA THR A 30 -8.94 -5.88 -12.15
C THR A 30 -8.98 -7.34 -12.61
N GLU A 31 -10.17 -7.94 -12.66
CA GLU A 31 -10.36 -9.30 -13.18
C GLU A 31 -9.91 -9.48 -14.65
N THR A 32 -9.86 -8.39 -15.42
CA THR A 32 -9.37 -8.39 -16.80
C THR A 32 -7.86 -8.20 -16.92
N GLY A 33 -7.16 -8.04 -15.79
CA GLY A 33 -5.72 -7.75 -15.73
C GLY A 33 -5.36 -6.27 -15.94
N GLU A 34 -6.34 -5.37 -16.12
CA GLU A 34 -6.10 -3.92 -16.17
C GLU A 34 -5.67 -3.42 -14.79
N MET A 35 -4.61 -2.62 -14.73
CA MET A 35 -4.17 -1.93 -13.51
C MET A 35 -4.87 -0.58 -13.37
N ARG A 36 -5.45 -0.34 -12.20
CA ARG A 36 -6.10 0.92 -11.82
C ARG A 36 -5.44 1.50 -10.58
N ILE A 37 -5.42 2.81 -10.45
CA ILE A 37 -4.86 3.48 -9.27
C ILE A 37 -5.99 3.73 -8.29
N LEU A 38 -5.76 3.43 -7.02
CA LEU A 38 -6.59 3.86 -5.90
C LEU A 38 -6.01 5.15 -5.32
N ASP A 39 -6.62 6.28 -5.64
CA ASP A 39 -6.24 7.58 -5.10
C ASP A 39 -6.84 7.82 -3.71
N VAL A 40 -5.94 8.07 -2.77
CA VAL A 40 -6.24 8.35 -1.36
C VAL A 40 -5.90 9.81 -0.98
N SER A 41 -5.66 10.67 -1.96
CA SER A 41 -5.28 12.07 -1.75
C SER A 41 -6.38 12.87 -1.04
N ASN A 42 -7.64 12.65 -1.39
CA ASN A 42 -8.80 13.35 -0.82
C ASN A 42 -9.26 12.72 0.51
N GLU A 43 -9.06 13.44 1.62
CA GLU A 43 -9.45 13.01 2.98
C GLU A 43 -10.94 12.78 3.18
N HIS A 44 -11.80 13.40 2.37
CA HIS A 44 -13.24 13.17 2.43
C HIS A 44 -13.69 11.93 1.67
N MET A 45 -12.82 11.36 0.84
CA MET A 45 -13.10 10.20 -0.02
C MET A 45 -12.22 9.00 0.31
N SER A 46 -11.40 9.08 1.37
CA SER A 46 -10.49 8.02 1.79
C SER A 46 -10.52 7.82 3.29
N ASN A 47 -10.14 6.63 3.74
CA ASN A 47 -10.15 6.28 5.16
C ASN A 47 -8.77 6.47 5.82
N TRP A 48 -8.72 6.15 7.12
CA TRP A 48 -7.53 6.33 7.96
C TRP A 48 -6.27 5.60 7.44
N MET A 49 -6.41 4.59 6.59
CA MET A 49 -5.28 3.81 6.08
C MET A 49 -4.34 4.65 5.21
N ARG A 50 -4.81 5.78 4.66
CA ARG A 50 -3.98 6.76 3.94
C ARG A 50 -2.82 7.35 4.77
N PHE A 51 -2.96 7.34 6.10
CA PHE A 51 -1.97 7.89 7.02
C PHE A 51 -0.89 6.88 7.43
N VAL A 52 -1.06 5.59 7.08
CA VAL A 52 -0.07 4.57 7.39
C VAL A 52 1.14 4.76 6.47
N ARG A 53 2.30 4.98 7.08
CA ARG A 53 3.54 5.22 6.35
C ARG A 53 4.19 3.92 5.90
N MET A 54 4.91 4.03 4.79
CA MET A 54 5.80 2.96 4.34
C MET A 54 6.94 2.77 5.36
N ALA A 55 7.35 1.52 5.57
CA ALA A 55 8.55 1.19 6.32
C ALA A 55 9.80 1.81 5.68
N SER A 56 10.84 2.05 6.48
CA SER A 56 12.10 2.68 6.05
C SER A 56 13.27 2.02 6.76
N PRO A 57 14.53 2.21 6.30
CA PRO A 57 15.70 1.69 7.01
C PRO A 57 15.69 2.04 8.51
N GLY A 58 15.91 1.04 9.36
CA GLY A 58 15.83 1.16 10.83
C GLY A 58 14.42 1.13 11.43
N LYS A 59 13.37 1.06 10.59
CA LYS A 59 11.96 1.01 10.98
C LYS A 59 11.23 -0.11 10.20
N PRO A 60 11.35 -1.38 10.63
CA PRO A 60 10.80 -2.51 9.90
C PRO A 60 9.26 -2.51 9.87
N PRO A 61 8.63 -3.09 8.83
CA PRO A 61 7.18 -3.12 8.71
C PRO A 61 6.54 -4.06 9.75
N ASN A 62 5.38 -3.67 10.25
CA ASN A 62 4.48 -4.52 11.04
C ASN A 62 3.15 -4.81 10.31
N LEU A 63 3.00 -4.30 9.08
CA LEU A 63 1.88 -4.50 8.18
C LEU A 63 2.36 -4.89 6.78
N LEU A 64 1.58 -5.72 6.09
CA LEU A 64 1.73 -6.02 4.66
C LEU A 64 0.51 -5.55 3.87
N LEU A 65 0.75 -4.83 2.77
CA LEU A 65 -0.22 -4.48 1.76
C LEU A 65 -0.45 -5.66 0.80
N SER A 66 -1.69 -6.09 0.68
CA SER A 66 -2.10 -7.13 -0.26
C SER A 66 -3.41 -6.77 -0.94
N GLN A 67 -3.61 -7.29 -2.15
CA GLN A 67 -4.88 -7.22 -2.84
C GLN A 67 -5.71 -8.49 -2.56
N LEU A 68 -7.01 -8.33 -2.31
CA LEU A 68 -8.00 -9.39 -2.26
C LEU A 68 -9.21 -8.96 -3.09
N GLY A 69 -9.51 -9.69 -4.16
CA GLY A 69 -10.51 -9.27 -5.14
C GLY A 69 -10.16 -7.91 -5.73
N ALA A 70 -11.11 -6.98 -5.76
CA ALA A 70 -10.92 -5.61 -6.25
C ALA A 70 -10.54 -4.61 -5.14
N SER A 71 -9.92 -5.06 -4.05
CA SER A 71 -9.66 -4.20 -2.87
C SER A 71 -8.30 -4.46 -2.23
N LEU A 72 -7.77 -3.43 -1.57
CA LEU A 72 -6.47 -3.44 -0.89
C LEU A 72 -6.66 -3.53 0.64
N PHE A 73 -5.82 -4.31 1.30
CA PHE A 73 -5.88 -4.56 2.75
C PHE A 73 -4.50 -4.51 3.39
N PHE A 74 -4.45 -4.16 4.67
CA PHE A 74 -3.27 -4.33 5.51
C PHE A 74 -3.42 -5.56 6.42
N THR A 75 -2.42 -6.43 6.41
CA THR A 75 -2.35 -7.60 7.28
C THR A 75 -1.17 -7.46 8.24
N THR A 76 -1.41 -7.62 9.54
CA THR A 76 -0.37 -7.57 10.57
C THR A 76 0.57 -8.76 10.46
N THR A 77 1.88 -8.53 10.49
CA THR A 77 2.91 -9.59 10.49
C THR A 77 3.29 -10.04 11.89
N GLN A 78 3.01 -9.21 12.89
CA GLN A 78 3.38 -9.41 14.28
C GLN A 78 2.41 -8.68 15.22
N ALA A 79 2.53 -8.95 16.52
CA ALA A 79 1.82 -8.17 17.54
C ALA A 79 2.29 -6.70 17.51
N ILE A 80 1.33 -5.78 17.55
CA ILE A 80 1.57 -4.34 17.56
C ILE A 80 1.36 -3.84 18.99
N GLN A 81 2.43 -3.34 19.60
CA GLN A 81 2.38 -2.85 20.97
C GLN A 81 1.64 -1.51 21.05
N PRO A 82 1.05 -1.17 22.21
CA PRO A 82 0.52 0.18 22.41
C PRO A 82 1.56 1.25 22.08
N ARG A 83 1.14 2.28 21.35
CA ARG A 83 2.00 3.41 20.89
C ARG A 83 3.07 3.04 19.86
N GLN A 84 3.09 1.81 19.35
CA GLN A 84 3.94 1.45 18.22
C GLN A 84 3.37 2.02 16.92
N GLU A 85 4.23 2.65 16.11
CA GLU A 85 3.87 3.18 14.79
C GLU A 85 3.45 2.04 13.85
N LEU A 86 2.38 2.24 13.07
CA LEU A 86 1.98 1.33 11.99
C LEU A 86 2.85 1.61 10.77
N LEU A 87 3.58 0.59 10.32
CA LEU A 87 4.51 0.69 9.20
C LEU A 87 4.22 -0.44 8.22
N VAL A 88 3.99 -0.07 6.96
CA VAL A 88 3.57 -1.02 5.93
C VAL A 88 4.65 -1.24 4.88
N TRP A 89 4.71 -2.47 4.38
CA TRP A 89 5.43 -2.83 3.16
C TRP A 89 4.54 -3.66 2.24
N TYR A 90 4.98 -3.95 1.02
CA TYR A 90 4.25 -4.81 0.12
C TYR A 90 4.32 -6.27 0.59
N SER A 91 3.20 -7.00 0.51
CA SER A 91 3.27 -8.46 0.55
C SER A 91 4.05 -8.98 -0.67
N PRO A 92 4.76 -10.13 -0.57
CA PRO A 92 5.55 -10.64 -1.68
C PRO A 92 4.77 -10.82 -2.97
N ALA A 93 3.55 -11.38 -2.90
CA ALA A 93 2.68 -11.57 -4.06
C ALA A 93 2.26 -10.24 -4.69
N TYR A 94 1.92 -9.23 -3.88
CA TYR A 94 1.57 -7.90 -4.37
C TYR A 94 2.75 -7.23 -5.08
N ALA A 95 3.95 -7.32 -4.49
CA ALA A 95 5.17 -6.73 -5.02
C ALA A 95 5.58 -7.35 -6.35
N ILE A 96 5.67 -8.69 -6.41
CA ILE A 96 6.05 -9.44 -7.62
C ILE A 96 5.11 -9.09 -8.77
N ARG A 97 3.79 -9.04 -8.51
CA ARG A 97 2.79 -8.79 -9.55
C ARG A 97 2.91 -7.40 -10.19
N ARG A 98 3.49 -6.43 -9.47
CA ARG A 98 3.65 -5.01 -9.85
C ARG A 98 5.09 -4.61 -10.13
N ASN A 99 6.03 -5.55 -10.10
CA ASN A 99 7.47 -5.25 -10.22
C ASN A 99 7.94 -4.21 -9.19
N LEU A 100 7.43 -4.31 -7.95
CA LEU A 100 7.84 -3.49 -6.81
C LEU A 100 8.90 -4.22 -5.98
N PRO A 101 9.67 -3.50 -5.14
CA PRO A 101 10.64 -4.12 -4.24
C PRO A 101 9.99 -5.18 -3.32
N ALA A 102 10.44 -6.44 -3.45
CA ALA A 102 9.81 -7.59 -2.80
C ALA A 102 10.31 -7.84 -1.36
N GLY A 103 11.44 -7.26 -0.96
CA GLY A 103 12.04 -7.44 0.35
C GLY A 103 12.42 -6.13 1.02
N TYR A 104 12.24 -6.06 2.33
CA TYR A 104 12.89 -5.05 3.17
C TYR A 104 14.39 -5.38 3.37
N ASP A 105 14.84 -6.60 3.05
CA ASP A 105 16.24 -7.02 3.17
C ASP A 105 17.16 -6.46 2.06
N GLU A 106 16.63 -5.72 1.07
CA GLU A 106 17.45 -5.06 0.04
C GLU A 106 18.24 -3.83 0.59
N TRP A 107 18.13 -3.55 1.90
CA TRP A 107 18.87 -2.50 2.62
C TRP A 107 20.07 -3.03 3.41
N HIS A 108 20.48 -4.29 3.20
CA HIS A 108 21.64 -4.93 3.82
C HIS A 108 22.72 -5.31 2.80
#